data_AF-A0A3G3GVX6-F1
#
_entry.id   AF-A0A3G3GVX6-F1
#
_cell.length_a   1.000
_cell.length_b   1.000
_cell.length_c   1.000
_cell.angle_alpha   90.00
_cell.angle_beta   90.00
_cell.angle_gamma   90.00
#
_symmetry.space_group_name_H-M   'P 1'
#
loop_
_entity.id
_entity.type
_entity.pdbx_description
1 polymer ?
#
loop_
_entity_poly.entity_id
_entity_poly.type
_entity_poly.pdbx_seq_one_letter_code
_entity_poly.pdbx_strand_id
1 'polypeptide(L)' 'MTKEDILRTFLEDELFVEKKYLKDEEAKKFRWSQLHGNNLIDVIKVAIEGELQKESANVTEKKINTLLNR' A
#
# COMPACT_ATOMS: atom_id res chain seq x y z
N MET A 1 16.13 -2.35 3.90
CA MET A 1 14.67 -2.49 4.08
C MET A 1 14.11 -3.04 2.78
N THR A 2 13.41 -4.18 2.81
CA THR A 2 12.76 -4.74 1.62
C THR A 2 11.40 -4.07 1.38
N LYS A 3 10.81 -4.23 0.20
CA LYS A 3 9.45 -3.75 -0.09
C LYS A 3 8.41 -4.35 0.89
N GLU A 4 8.65 -5.60 1.30
CA GLU A 4 7.83 -6.30 2.29
C GLU A 4 7.89 -5.62 3.67
N ASP A 5 9.10 -5.25 4.12
CA ASP A 5 9.31 -4.59 5.42
C ASP A 5 8.66 -3.19 5.44
N ILE A 6 8.77 -2.44 4.33
CA ILE A 6 8.18 -1.10 4.22
C ILE A 6 6.65 -1.20 4.25
N LEU A 7 6.07 -2.12 3.48
CA LEU A 7 4.62 -2.35 3.49
C LEU A 7 4.15 -2.72 4.89
N ARG A 8 4.83 -3.66 5.55
CA ARG A 8 4.46 -4.07 6.91
C ARG A 8 4.49 -2.90 7.88
N THR A 9 5.54 -2.08 7.83
CA THR A 9 5.66 -0.88 8.68
C THR A 9 4.48 0.06 8.50
N PHE A 10 4.02 0.26 7.25
CA PHE A 10 2.84 1.10 6.97
C PHE A 10 1.54 0.48 7.48
N LEU A 11 1.34 -0.83 7.31
CA LEU A 11 0.09 -1.49 7.68
C LEU A 11 -0.04 -1.78 9.19
N GLU A 12 1.09 -1.83 9.89
CA GLU A 12 1.15 -1.93 11.36
C GLU A 12 1.05 -0.56 12.05
N ASP A 13 0.98 0.54 11.30
CA ASP A 13 0.73 1.87 11.85
C ASP A 13 -0.64 1.92 12.54
N GLU A 14 -0.68 2.48 13.76
CA GLU A 14 -1.88 2.53 14.59
C GLU A 14 -3.07 3.17 13.86
N LEU A 15 -2.81 4.08 12.92
CA LEU A 15 -3.83 4.74 12.12
C LEU A 15 -4.69 3.73 11.32
N PHE A 16 -4.14 2.62 10.86
CA PHE A 16 -4.90 1.58 10.13
C PHE A 16 -5.88 0.84 11.04
N VAL A 17 -5.48 0.62 12.30
CA VAL A 17 -6.31 -0.02 13.32
C VAL A 17 -7.37 0.97 13.83
N GLU A 18 -6.97 2.21 14.13
CA GLU A 18 -7.87 3.27 14.61
C GLU A 18 -8.98 3.60 13.62
N LYS A 19 -8.64 3.67 12.32
CA LYS A 19 -9.59 3.93 11.25
C LYS A 19 -10.38 2.69 10.82
N LYS A 20 -10.12 1.52 11.43
CA LYS A 20 -10.73 0.23 11.09
C LYS A 20 -10.55 -0.16 9.63
N TYR A 21 -9.45 0.28 9.01
CA TYR A 21 -9.10 -0.13 7.65
C TYR A 21 -8.56 -1.56 7.61
N LEU A 22 -7.94 -2.01 8.70
CA LEU A 22 -7.49 -3.37 8.91
C LEU A 22 -7.92 -3.85 10.30
N LYS A 23 -8.20 -5.15 10.44
CA LYS A 23 -8.33 -5.79 11.75
C LYS A 23 -6.95 -6.05 12.35
N ASP A 24 -6.92 -6.22 13.67
CA ASP A 24 -5.72 -6.67 14.37
C ASP A 24 -5.14 -7.93 13.69
N GLU A 25 -3.84 -7.94 13.47
CA GLU A 25 -3.07 -8.98 12.76
C GLU A 25 -3.37 -9.18 11.27
N GLU A 26 -4.33 -8.47 10.68
CA GLU A 26 -4.61 -8.55 9.24
C GLU A 26 -3.44 -7.99 8.42
N ALA A 27 -2.77 -6.96 8.94
CA ALA A 27 -1.53 -6.36 8.40
C ALA A 27 -0.46 -7.41 8.06
N LYS A 28 -0.29 -8.44 8.90
CA LYS A 28 0.71 -9.50 8.75
C LYS A 28 0.42 -10.45 7.59
N LYS A 29 -0.82 -10.47 7.09
CA LYS A 29 -1.27 -11.35 5.99
C LYS A 29 -0.99 -10.75 4.61
N PHE A 30 -0.75 -9.44 4.54
CA PHE A 30 -0.48 -8.77 3.27
C PHE A 30 0.96 -8.99 2.83
N ARG A 31 1.11 -9.71 1.71
CA ARG A 31 2.39 -9.84 1.00
C ARG A 31 2.46 -8.86 -0.16
N TRP A 32 3.67 -8.37 -0.45
CA TRP A 32 3.89 -7.46 -1.57
C TRP A 32 3.41 -8.04 -2.91
N SER A 33 3.78 -9.31 -3.18
CA SER A 33 3.54 -9.99 -4.45
C SER A 33 2.08 -10.36 -4.74
N GLN A 34 1.17 -10.22 -3.78
CA GLN A 34 -0.24 -10.57 -3.94
C GLN A 34 -1.10 -9.33 -4.21
N LEU A 35 -1.99 -9.41 -5.20
CA LEU A 35 -3.10 -8.47 -5.32
C LEU A 35 -4.21 -8.94 -4.38
N HIS A 36 -4.59 -8.11 -3.41
CA HIS A 36 -5.54 -8.50 -2.35
C HIS A 36 -6.98 -8.08 -2.65
N GLY A 37 -7.20 -7.31 -3.73
CA GLY A 37 -8.51 -6.75 -4.06
C GLY A 37 -8.98 -5.68 -3.07
N ASN A 38 -8.10 -5.28 -2.13
CA ASN A 38 -8.32 -4.16 -1.25
C ASN A 38 -7.61 -2.95 -1.85
N ASN A 39 -8.40 -2.06 -2.46
CA ASN A 39 -7.92 -0.87 -3.15
C ASN A 39 -6.98 -0.01 -2.29
N LEU A 40 -7.20 0.08 -0.98
CA LEU A 40 -6.32 0.85 -0.10
C LEU A 40 -4.91 0.25 -0.06
N ILE A 41 -4.81 -1.07 0.10
CA ILE A 41 -3.53 -1.77 0.17
C ILE A 41 -2.80 -1.70 -1.17
N ASP A 42 -3.54 -1.87 -2.27
CA ASP A 42 -2.96 -1.80 -3.60
C ASP A 42 -2.48 -0.37 -3.94
N VAL A 43 -3.20 0.67 -3.48
CA VAL A 43 -2.74 2.08 -3.58
C VAL A 43 -1.46 2.31 -2.79
N ILE A 44 -1.37 1.82 -1.55
CA ILE A 44 -0.18 1.97 -0.71
C ILE A 44 1.04 1.32 -1.38
N LYS A 45 0.87 0.14 -1.97
CA LYS A 45 1.95 -0.53 -2.72
C LYS A 45 2.41 0.29 -3.92
N VAL A 46 1.48 0.87 -4.68
CA VAL A 46 1.83 1.75 -5.82
C VAL A 46 2.57 2.99 -5.33
N ALA A 47 2.15 3.59 -4.22
CA ALA A 47 2.82 4.74 -3.63
C ALA A 47 4.26 4.41 -3.18
N ILE A 48 4.44 3.30 -2.46
CA ILE A 48 5.76 2.81 -2.03
C ILE A 48 6.64 2.52 -3.25
N GLU A 49 6.10 1.89 -4.31
CA GLU A 49 6.87 1.63 -5.53
C GLU A 49 7.31 2.93 -6.21
N GLY A 50 6.42 3.93 -6.28
CA GLY A 50 6.73 5.24 -6.86
C GLY A 50 7.88 5.93 -6.13
N GLU A 51 7.86 5.90 -4.79
CA GLU A 51 8.93 6.47 -3.97
C GLU A 51 10.27 5.73 -4.16
N LEU A 52 10.25 4.40 -4.17
CA LEU A 52 11.45 3.59 -4.38
C LEU A 52 12.07 3.78 -5.77
N GLN A 53 11.24 4.01 -6.78
CA GLN A 53 11.66 4.28 -8.16
C GLN A 53 12.00 5.76 -8.39
N LYS A 54 11.81 6.63 -7.38
CA LYS A 54 11.95 8.09 -7.48
C LYS A 54 11.11 8.67 -8.61
N GLU A 55 9.91 8.12 -8.80
CA GLU A 55 8.95 8.66 -9.75
C GLU A 55 8.47 10.03 -9.30
N SER A 56 8.09 10.87 -10.25
CA SER A 56 7.42 12.12 -9.88
C SER A 56 6.05 11.82 -9.30
N ALA A 57 5.62 12.63 -8.33
CA ALA A 57 4.31 12.50 -7.70
C ALA A 57 3.17 12.40 -8.72
N ASN A 58 3.23 13.19 -9.80
CA ASN A 58 2.24 13.16 -10.88
C ASN A 58 2.15 11.80 -11.60
N VAL A 59 3.26 11.08 -11.74
CA VAL A 59 3.27 9.74 -12.37
C VAL A 59 2.65 8.72 -11.41
N THR A 60 3.05 8.75 -10.14
CA THR A 60 2.49 7.87 -9.11
C THR A 60 0.98 8.10 -8.94
N GLU A 61 0.54 9.35 -8.92
CA GLU A 61 -0.88 9.72 -8.84
C GLU A 61 -1.68 9.17 -10.03
N LYS A 62 -1.16 9.31 -11.26
CA LYS A 62 -1.81 8.73 -12.45
C LYS A 62 -1.95 7.21 -12.37
N LYS A 63 -0.95 6.51 -11.82
CA LYS A 63 -1.00 5.06 -11.61
C LYS A 63 -2.08 4.69 -10.58
N ILE A 64 -2.14 5.42 -9.47
CA ILE A 64 -3.19 5.26 -8.44
C ILE A 64 -4.58 5.48 -9.05
N ASN A 65 -4.78 6.57 -9.77
CA ASN A 65 -6.06 6.86 -10.43
C ASN A 65 -6.44 5.78 -11.45
N THR A 66 -5.46 5.25 -12.20
CA THR A 66 -5.70 4.15 -13.13
C THR A 66 -6.09 2.86 -12.40
N LEU A 67 -5.46 2.57 -11.27
CA LEU A 67 -5.77 1.41 -10.43
C LEU A 67 -7.22 1.49 -9.90
N LEU A 68 -7.65 2.66 -9.43
CA LEU A 68 -8.96 2.86 -8.81
C LEU A 68 -10.13 2.95 -9.79
N ASN A 69 -9.88 3.28 -11.05
CA ASN A 69 -10.90 3.39 -12.11
C ASN A 69 -10.98 2.14 -13.01
N ARG A 70 -10.38 1.02 -12.60
CA ARG A 70 -10.55 -0.31 -13.23
C ARG A 70 -11.69 -1.07 -12.59
#